data_AF-A0A167N8Y8-F1
#
_entry.id   AF-A0A167N8Y8-F1
#
_cell.length_a   1.000
_cell.length_b   1.000
_cell.length_c   1.000
_cell.angle_alpha   90.00
_cell.angle_beta   90.00
_cell.angle_gamma   90.00
#
_symmetry.space_group_name_H-M   'P 1'
#
loop_
_entity.id
_entity.type
_entity.pdbx_description
1 polymer ?
#
loop_
_entity_poly.entity_id
_entity_poly.type
_entity_poly.pdbx_seq_one_letter_code
_entity_poly.pdbx_strand_id
1 'polypeptide(L)'
;MVATKSTIPTSLHGAWRDVTKNAGFFRAVDWADFLLFVVPTLVAERVQDLVARNALLGLVQTCNLLMSWELSAEDQTSIRSNLVEWNLFLESLLSTADIDIGVFTINQHIIQHYPQMIDLYGPPRAYSTRSVERAIGEYSRSIKSNSQVSVNAGNIMIRLAQSQHVAELTTVANTKTPPANLLVYKWTFVPPEI
;
A
#
# COMPACT_ATOMS: atom_id res chain seq x y z
N MET A 1 -1.26 15.05 -24.71
CA MET A 1 -0.37 13.92 -24.34
C MET A 1 1.03 14.36 -23.86
N VAL A 2 1.23 15.63 -23.46
CA VAL A 2 2.58 16.17 -23.08
C VAL A 2 2.71 16.40 -21.56
N ALA A 3 1.61 16.62 -20.84
CA ALA A 3 1.63 16.95 -19.40
C ALA A 3 2.07 15.78 -18.49
N THR A 4 1.82 14.53 -18.89
CA THR A 4 2.09 13.33 -18.09
C THR A 4 3.58 12.95 -18.00
N LYS A 5 4.45 13.54 -18.82
CA LYS A 5 5.90 13.29 -18.76
C LYS A 5 6.55 13.88 -17.50
N SER A 6 5.99 14.94 -16.94
CA SER A 6 6.56 15.65 -15.78
C SER A 6 6.36 14.93 -14.45
N THR A 7 5.44 13.96 -14.40
CA THR A 7 5.13 13.15 -13.21
C THR A 7 5.79 11.78 -13.23
N ILE A 8 6.50 11.42 -14.30
CA ILE A 8 7.29 10.18 -14.37
C ILE A 8 8.56 10.41 -13.54
N PRO A 9 8.82 9.62 -12.48
CA PRO A 9 10.07 9.71 -11.75
C PRO A 9 11.25 9.48 -12.70
N THR A 10 12.08 10.50 -12.90
CA THR A 10 13.25 10.45 -13.79
C THR A 10 14.41 9.65 -13.22
N SER A 11 14.34 9.25 -11.95
CA SER A 11 15.27 8.29 -11.36
C SER A 11 14.65 7.60 -10.14
N LEU A 12 14.89 6.30 -10.01
CA LEU A 12 14.79 5.59 -8.73
C LEU A 12 16.02 5.98 -7.91
N HIS A 13 15.87 6.93 -6.99
CA HIS A 13 16.96 7.29 -6.07
C HIS A 13 17.09 6.20 -4.99
N GLY A 14 17.98 5.25 -5.24
CA GLY A 14 18.34 4.18 -4.33
C GLY A 14 19.07 3.07 -5.08
N ALA A 15 20.21 2.61 -4.58
CA ALA A 15 20.82 1.39 -5.12
C ALA A 15 19.86 0.23 -4.84
N TRP A 16 19.24 -0.31 -5.89
CA TRP A 16 18.48 -1.56 -5.79
C TRP A 16 19.45 -2.64 -5.35
N ARG A 17 19.34 -3.02 -4.07
CA ARG A 17 20.10 -4.15 -3.54
C ARG A 17 19.59 -5.41 -4.22
N ASP A 18 20.49 -6.37 -4.41
CA ASP A 18 20.13 -7.70 -4.90
C ASP A 18 19.06 -8.29 -3.97
N VAL A 19 17.82 -8.35 -4.47
CA VAL A 19 16.64 -8.77 -3.72
C VAL A 19 16.81 -10.20 -3.22
N THR A 20 17.49 -11.05 -4.00
CA THR A 20 17.72 -12.47 -3.65
C THR A 20 18.60 -12.64 -2.42
N LYS A 21 19.50 -11.67 -2.16
CA LYS A 21 20.45 -11.72 -1.03
C LYS A 21 20.04 -10.83 0.14
N ASN A 22 19.24 -9.81 -0.14
CA ASN A 22 18.96 -8.73 0.81
C ASN A 22 17.48 -8.57 1.14
N ALA A 23 16.62 -9.53 0.78
CA ALA A 23 15.16 -9.48 1.00
C ALA A 23 14.75 -8.98 2.40
N GLY A 24 15.47 -9.38 3.45
CA GLY A 24 15.18 -8.97 4.84
C GLY A 24 15.42 -7.48 5.15
N PHE A 25 16.13 -6.75 4.29
CA PHE A 25 16.35 -5.30 4.42
C PHE A 25 15.28 -4.46 3.70
N PHE A 26 14.42 -5.09 2.90
CA PHE A 26 13.37 -4.40 2.16
C PHE A 26 12.17 -4.17 3.06
N ARG A 27 11.68 -2.93 3.09
CA ARG A 27 10.42 -2.58 3.75
C ARG A 27 9.25 -2.88 2.83
N ALA A 28 8.03 -2.89 3.37
CA ALA A 28 6.81 -3.11 2.60
C ALA A 28 6.68 -2.16 1.39
N VAL A 29 7.08 -0.90 1.54
CA VAL A 29 7.10 0.09 0.44
C VAL A 29 8.09 -0.28 -0.66
N ASP A 30 9.26 -0.81 -0.31
CA ASP A 30 10.28 -1.21 -1.26
C ASP A 30 9.80 -2.44 -2.07
N TRP A 31 9.09 -3.37 -1.41
CA TRP A 31 8.42 -4.50 -2.07
C TRP A 31 7.27 -4.08 -2.98
N ALA A 32 6.48 -3.07 -2.58
CA ALA A 32 5.41 -2.54 -3.42
C ALA A 32 5.98 -1.92 -4.71
N ASP A 33 7.06 -1.13 -4.61
CA ASP A 33 7.72 -0.54 -5.77
C ASP A 33 8.35 -1.62 -6.67
N PHE A 34 8.94 -2.67 -6.07
CA PHE A 34 9.43 -3.83 -6.82
C PHE A 34 8.31 -4.46 -7.66
N LEU A 35 7.20 -4.80 -7.01
CA LEU A 35 6.10 -5.51 -7.63
C LEU A 35 5.41 -4.66 -8.71
N LEU A 36 5.24 -3.36 -8.49
CA LEU A 36 4.52 -2.48 -9.42
C LEU A 36 5.35 -2.01 -10.61
N PHE A 37 6.65 -1.81 -10.43
CA PHE A 37 7.47 -1.18 -11.46
C PHE A 37 8.53 -2.13 -12.02
N VAL A 38 9.23 -2.88 -11.16
CA VAL A 38 10.34 -3.75 -11.58
C VAL A 38 9.82 -5.05 -12.19
N VAL A 39 8.84 -5.70 -11.55
CA VAL A 39 8.30 -6.98 -12.03
C VAL A 39 7.71 -6.87 -13.45
N PRO A 40 6.78 -5.95 -13.76
CA PRO A 40 6.18 -5.91 -15.09
C PRO A 40 7.15 -5.46 -16.20
N THR A 41 8.17 -4.65 -15.86
CA THR A 41 9.08 -4.10 -16.89
C THR A 41 10.34 -4.92 -17.10
N LEU A 42 10.88 -5.57 -16.06
CA LEU A 42 12.16 -6.28 -16.15
C LEU A 42 12.02 -7.78 -15.93
N VAL A 43 11.17 -8.21 -14.99
CA VAL A 43 11.04 -9.64 -14.65
C VAL A 43 10.14 -10.35 -15.67
N ALA A 44 8.95 -9.81 -15.93
CA ALA A 44 7.96 -10.42 -16.81
C ALA A 44 8.50 -10.59 -18.24
N GLU A 45 9.31 -9.66 -18.75
CA GLU A 45 9.97 -9.79 -20.07
C GLU A 45 10.93 -10.97 -20.16
N ARG A 46 11.47 -11.43 -19.02
CA ARG A 46 12.42 -12.55 -18.95
C ARG A 46 11.73 -13.91 -18.73
N VAL A 47 10.44 -13.91 -18.39
CA VAL A 47 9.65 -15.14 -18.24
C VAL A 47 9.25 -15.65 -19.63
N GLN A 48 9.84 -16.78 -20.04
CA GLN A 48 9.58 -17.40 -21.35
C GLN A 48 8.23 -18.13 -21.39
N ASP A 49 7.83 -18.74 -20.27
CA ASP A 49 6.56 -19.41 -20.15
C ASP A 49 5.41 -18.39 -20.15
N LEU A 50 4.52 -18.49 -21.14
CA LEU A 50 3.44 -17.53 -21.33
C LEU A 50 2.40 -17.59 -20.20
N VAL A 51 2.14 -18.78 -19.66
CA VAL A 51 1.15 -18.99 -18.59
C VAL A 51 1.67 -18.35 -17.30
N ALA A 52 2.90 -18.64 -16.92
CA ALA A 52 3.56 -18.05 -15.76
C ALA A 52 3.67 -16.53 -15.89
N ARG A 53 4.00 -16.02 -17.08
CA ARG A 53 4.08 -14.58 -17.32
C ARG A 53 2.72 -13.90 -17.17
N ASN A 54 1.67 -14.49 -17.72
CA ASN A 54 0.31 -13.93 -17.63
C ASN A 54 -0.19 -13.97 -16.20
N ALA A 55 0.00 -15.07 -15.47
CA ALA A 55 -0.36 -15.19 -14.07
C ALA A 55 0.37 -14.15 -13.20
N LEU A 56 1.68 -13.96 -13.43
CA LEU A 56 2.48 -12.95 -12.75
C LEU A 56 1.99 -11.52 -13.03
N LEU A 57 1.71 -11.19 -14.30
CA LEU A 57 1.19 -9.86 -14.67
C LEU A 57 -0.23 -9.63 -14.13
N GLY A 58 -1.07 -10.67 -14.09
CA GLY A 58 -2.38 -10.62 -13.45
C GLY A 58 -2.28 -10.30 -11.96
N LEU A 59 -1.34 -10.92 -11.24
CA LEU A 59 -1.05 -10.59 -9.85
C LEU A 59 -0.58 -9.13 -9.68
N VAL A 60 0.34 -8.66 -10.53
CA VAL A 60 0.81 -7.26 -10.50
C VAL A 60 -0.34 -6.28 -10.73
N GLN A 61 -1.20 -6.56 -11.72
CA GLN A 61 -2.39 -5.75 -11.99
C GLN A 61 -3.33 -5.74 -10.79
N THR A 62 -3.58 -6.88 -10.16
CA THR A 62 -4.38 -6.96 -8.93
C THR A 62 -3.80 -6.08 -7.84
N CYS A 63 -2.50 -6.20 -7.53
CA CYS A 63 -1.88 -5.37 -6.51
C CYS A 63 -1.97 -3.87 -6.84
N ASN A 64 -1.82 -3.48 -8.11
CA ASN A 64 -1.98 -2.10 -8.54
C ASN A 64 -3.40 -1.58 -8.28
N LEU A 65 -4.43 -2.37 -8.64
CA LEU A 65 -5.84 -2.02 -8.40
C LEU A 65 -6.16 -1.95 -6.89
N LEU A 66 -5.64 -2.88 -6.08
CA LEU A 66 -5.81 -2.84 -4.62
C LEU A 66 -5.21 -1.59 -3.97
N MET A 67 -4.28 -0.92 -4.67
CA MET A 67 -3.70 0.36 -4.28
C MET A 67 -4.42 1.57 -4.91
N SER A 68 -5.54 1.40 -5.60
CA SER A 68 -6.37 2.50 -6.05
C SER A 68 -7.23 3.06 -4.91
N TRP A 69 -7.61 4.33 -5.02
CA TRP A 69 -8.54 4.97 -4.08
C TRP A 69 -10.01 4.61 -4.37
N GLU A 70 -10.30 4.26 -5.61
CA GLU A 70 -11.61 3.92 -6.12
C GLU A 70 -11.47 2.68 -7.01
N LEU A 71 -12.51 1.86 -7.07
CA LEU A 71 -12.56 0.64 -7.88
C LEU A 71 -13.87 0.59 -8.64
N SER A 72 -13.81 0.47 -9.96
CA SER A 72 -15.01 0.22 -10.76
C SER A 72 -15.48 -1.23 -10.62
N ALA A 73 -16.66 -1.55 -11.16
CA ALA A 73 -17.14 -2.93 -11.20
C ALA A 73 -16.24 -3.82 -12.09
N GLU A 74 -15.69 -3.25 -13.17
CA GLU A 74 -14.73 -3.90 -14.05
C GLU A 74 -13.40 -4.17 -13.34
N ASP A 75 -12.91 -3.23 -12.52
CA ASP A 75 -11.71 -3.42 -11.71
C ASP A 75 -11.89 -4.56 -10.70
N GLN A 76 -13.03 -4.60 -10.01
CA GLN A 76 -13.35 -5.66 -9.05
C GLN A 76 -13.47 -7.02 -9.73
N THR A 77 -14.05 -7.07 -10.92
CA THR A 77 -14.13 -8.29 -11.73
C THR A 77 -12.73 -8.75 -12.15
N SER A 78 -11.87 -7.82 -12.56
CA SER A 78 -10.47 -8.10 -12.94
C SER A 78 -9.67 -8.65 -11.75
N ILE A 79 -9.82 -8.05 -10.56
CA ILE A 79 -9.19 -8.55 -9.32
C ILE A 79 -9.61 -10.00 -9.06
N ARG A 80 -10.92 -10.30 -9.13
CA ARG A 80 -11.43 -11.65 -8.89
C ARG A 80 -10.87 -12.67 -9.89
N SER A 81 -10.91 -12.34 -11.19
CA SER A 81 -10.40 -13.24 -12.24
C SER A 81 -8.90 -13.51 -12.07
N ASN A 82 -8.11 -12.45 -11.92
CA ASN A 82 -6.67 -12.56 -11.80
C ASN A 82 -6.24 -13.36 -10.56
N LEU A 83 -6.96 -13.22 -9.44
CA LEU A 83 -6.68 -14.00 -8.24
C LEU A 83 -7.02 -15.49 -8.41
N VAL A 84 -8.10 -15.82 -9.12
CA VAL A 84 -8.43 -17.21 -9.45
C VAL A 84 -7.35 -17.80 -10.36
N GLU A 85 -6.99 -17.11 -11.44
CA GLU A 85 -5.94 -17.56 -12.37
C GLU A 85 -4.58 -17.73 -11.67
N TRP A 86 -4.20 -16.79 -10.80
CA TRP A 86 -2.97 -16.89 -10.01
C TRP A 86 -2.97 -18.12 -9.10
N ASN A 87 -4.08 -18.39 -8.40
CA ASN A 87 -4.16 -19.56 -7.52
C ASN A 87 -4.13 -20.87 -8.31
N LEU A 88 -4.87 -20.98 -9.41
CA LEU A 88 -4.84 -22.16 -10.27
C LEU A 88 -3.44 -22.42 -10.83
N PHE A 89 -2.71 -21.36 -11.19
CA PHE A 89 -1.32 -21.47 -11.61
C PHE A 89 -0.44 -22.06 -10.49
N LEU A 90 -0.51 -21.52 -9.27
CA LEU A 90 0.26 -22.05 -8.13
C LEU A 90 -0.12 -23.49 -7.76
N GLU A 91 -1.40 -23.82 -7.76
CA GLU A 91 -1.89 -25.17 -7.50
C GLU A 91 -1.37 -26.17 -8.55
N SER A 92 -1.32 -25.76 -9.82
CA SER A 92 -0.77 -26.61 -10.88
C SER A 92 0.73 -26.87 -10.67
N LEU A 93 1.52 -25.85 -10.31
CA LEU A 93 2.95 -26.02 -9.98
C LEU A 93 3.18 -26.89 -8.73
N LEU A 94 2.28 -26.80 -7.73
CA LEU A 94 2.33 -27.66 -6.56
C LEU A 94 2.05 -29.12 -6.94
N SER A 95 1.08 -29.34 -7.83
CA SER A 95 0.71 -30.69 -8.29
C SER A 95 1.82 -31.37 -9.10
N THR A 96 2.65 -30.59 -9.81
CA THR A 96 3.82 -31.08 -10.56
C THR A 96 5.09 -31.16 -9.70
N ALA A 97 5.01 -30.78 -8.43
CA ALA A 97 6.13 -30.68 -7.49
C ALA A 97 7.23 -29.69 -7.92
N ASP A 98 6.90 -28.69 -8.75
CA ASP A 98 7.81 -27.61 -9.14
C ASP A 98 7.98 -26.56 -8.04
N ILE A 99 7.00 -26.48 -7.12
CA ILE A 99 7.05 -25.65 -5.92
C ILE A 99 6.68 -26.45 -4.67
N ASP A 100 7.17 -25.98 -3.51
CA ASP A 100 6.81 -26.52 -2.20
C ASP A 100 5.55 -25.85 -1.62
N ILE A 101 4.86 -26.56 -0.73
CA ILE A 101 3.68 -26.05 -0.02
C ILE A 101 3.96 -24.76 0.77
N GLY A 102 5.23 -24.52 1.15
CA GLY A 102 5.67 -23.30 1.81
C GLY A 102 5.39 -22.00 1.04
N VAL A 103 5.09 -22.07 -0.26
CA VAL A 103 4.63 -20.92 -1.06
C VAL A 103 3.25 -20.41 -0.61
N PHE A 104 2.38 -21.29 -0.08
CA PHE A 104 1.06 -20.95 0.44
C PHE A 104 1.13 -20.36 1.85
N THR A 105 1.79 -19.20 1.94
CA THR A 105 1.93 -18.44 3.18
C THR A 105 0.63 -17.76 3.61
N ILE A 106 0.61 -17.21 4.83
CA ILE A 106 -0.51 -16.39 5.30
C ILE A 106 -0.84 -15.22 4.36
N ASN A 107 0.16 -14.63 3.71
CA ASN A 107 -0.05 -13.55 2.75
C ASN A 107 -0.79 -14.04 1.49
N GLN A 108 -0.44 -15.23 1.00
CA GLN A 108 -1.16 -15.87 -0.10
C GLN A 108 -2.60 -16.21 0.29
N HIS A 109 -2.83 -16.66 1.52
CA HIS A 109 -4.19 -16.90 2.01
C HIS A 109 -5.00 -15.60 2.14
N ILE A 110 -4.42 -14.56 2.74
CA ILE A 110 -5.08 -13.24 2.89
C ILE A 110 -5.45 -12.66 1.53
N ILE A 111 -4.62 -12.86 0.50
CA ILE A 111 -4.89 -12.25 -0.81
C ILE A 111 -6.22 -12.75 -1.42
N GLN A 112 -6.63 -13.98 -1.10
CA GLN A 112 -7.86 -14.59 -1.57
C GLN A 112 -9.12 -13.93 -0.97
N HIS A 113 -8.98 -13.25 0.17
CA HIS A 113 -10.08 -12.58 0.86
C HIS A 113 -10.32 -11.14 0.39
N TYR A 114 -9.40 -10.56 -0.39
CA TYR A 114 -9.55 -9.17 -0.87
C TYR A 114 -10.85 -8.89 -1.61
N PRO A 115 -11.37 -9.76 -2.49
CA PRO A 115 -12.65 -9.50 -3.14
C PRO A 115 -13.80 -9.27 -2.15
N GLN A 116 -13.88 -10.08 -1.09
CA GLN A 116 -14.89 -9.93 -0.04
C GLN A 116 -14.62 -8.70 0.83
N MET A 117 -13.36 -8.42 1.15
CA MET A 117 -13.00 -7.22 1.90
C MET A 117 -13.33 -5.94 1.14
N ILE A 118 -13.18 -5.93 -0.19
CA ILE A 118 -13.56 -4.80 -1.03
C ILE A 118 -15.07 -4.55 -0.95
N ASP A 119 -15.89 -5.60 -1.00
CA ASP A 119 -17.35 -5.47 -0.92
C ASP A 119 -17.79 -4.86 0.44
N LEU A 120 -17.06 -5.16 1.52
CA LEU A 120 -17.43 -4.76 2.89
C LEU A 120 -16.81 -3.42 3.33
N TYR A 121 -15.55 -3.18 2.97
CA TYR A 121 -14.75 -2.05 3.49
C TYR A 121 -14.32 -1.07 2.40
N GLY A 122 -14.57 -1.38 1.13
CA GLY A 122 -14.06 -0.64 0.00
C GLY A 122 -12.59 -0.94 -0.32
N PRO A 123 -11.93 -0.08 -1.13
CA PRO A 123 -10.55 -0.33 -1.58
C PRO A 123 -9.55 -0.42 -0.42
N PRO A 124 -8.63 -1.41 -0.41
CA PRO A 124 -7.66 -1.63 0.66
C PRO A 124 -6.79 -0.43 1.02
N ARG A 125 -6.54 0.44 0.04
CA ARG A 125 -5.79 1.68 0.26
C ARG A 125 -6.39 2.53 1.38
N ALA A 126 -7.72 2.60 1.48
CA ALA A 126 -8.42 3.47 2.43
C ALA A 126 -8.17 3.08 3.89
N TYR A 127 -8.00 1.78 4.17
CA TYR A 127 -7.77 1.25 5.52
C TYR A 127 -6.36 0.67 5.70
N SER A 128 -5.42 1.04 4.82
CA SER A 128 -4.03 0.61 4.93
C SER A 128 -3.27 1.34 6.05
N THR A 129 -2.25 0.69 6.60
CA THR A 129 -1.39 1.24 7.67
C THR A 129 -0.33 2.22 7.16
N ARG A 130 -0.28 2.52 5.85
CA ARG A 130 0.77 3.33 5.24
C ARG A 130 0.87 4.75 5.82
N SER A 131 -0.27 5.36 6.15
CA SER A 131 -0.32 6.69 6.78
C SER A 131 0.31 6.66 8.18
N VAL A 132 -0.01 5.63 8.96
CA VAL A 132 0.54 5.40 10.30
C VAL A 132 2.04 5.13 10.24
N GLU A 133 2.51 4.29 9.31
CA GLU A 133 3.95 4.05 9.10
C GLU A 133 4.72 5.33 8.75
N ARG A 134 4.14 6.17 7.89
CA ARG A 134 4.73 7.47 7.54
C ARG A 134 4.82 8.40 8.75
N ALA A 135 3.75 8.46 9.55
CA ALA A 135 3.71 9.25 10.78
C ALA A 135 4.76 8.75 11.80
N ILE A 136 4.87 7.43 12.02
CA ILE A 136 5.89 6.82 12.88
C ILE A 136 7.29 7.21 12.40
N GLY A 137 7.54 7.16 11.09
CA GLY A 137 8.82 7.57 10.51
C GLY A 137 9.14 9.06 10.74
N GLU A 138 8.14 9.94 10.66
CA GLU A 138 8.29 11.37 10.94
C GLU A 138 8.61 11.64 12.42
N TYR A 139 7.88 10.99 13.33
CA TYR A 139 8.17 11.06 14.76
C TYR A 139 9.58 10.53 15.06
N SER A 140 9.93 9.36 14.55
CA SER A 140 11.23 8.72 14.80
C SER A 140 12.41 9.57 14.31
N ARG A 141 12.28 10.25 13.16
CA ARG A 141 13.32 11.18 12.66
C ARG A 141 13.42 12.46 13.48
N SER A 142 12.33 12.87 14.13
CA SER A 142 12.23 14.11 14.89
C SER A 142 12.68 13.95 16.34
N ILE A 143 12.51 12.76 16.92
CA ILE A 143 12.99 12.41 18.26
C ILE A 143 14.49 12.10 18.16
N LYS A 144 15.31 13.09 18.46
CA LYS A 144 16.78 12.99 18.37
C LYS A 144 17.48 13.05 19.74
N SER A 145 16.74 13.26 20.82
CA SER A 145 17.34 13.45 22.14
C SER A 145 17.75 12.12 22.77
N ASN A 146 18.97 12.05 23.28
CA ASN A 146 19.48 10.93 24.08
C ASN A 146 19.30 11.14 25.60
N SER A 147 18.80 12.32 26.02
CA SER A 147 18.48 12.66 27.41
C SER A 147 17.01 13.10 27.51
N GLN A 148 16.31 12.68 28.56
CA GLN A 148 14.88 12.96 28.75
C GLN A 148 14.03 12.66 27.49
N VAL A 149 14.26 11.48 26.89
CA VAL A 149 13.64 11.08 25.61
C VAL A 149 12.12 11.22 25.62
N SER A 150 11.47 10.89 26.73
CA SER A 150 10.02 11.02 26.91
C SER A 150 9.53 12.47 26.82
N VAL A 151 10.23 13.41 27.48
CA VAL A 151 9.91 14.84 27.44
C VAL A 151 10.10 15.38 26.02
N ASN A 152 11.20 15.00 25.36
CA ASN A 152 11.43 15.38 23.97
C ASN A 152 10.33 14.84 23.04
N ALA A 153 9.98 13.55 23.14
CA ALA A 153 8.91 12.96 22.36
C ALA A 153 7.57 13.67 22.58
N GLY A 154 7.20 13.96 23.83
CA GLY A 154 6.00 14.74 24.16
C GLY A 154 5.96 16.10 23.46
N ASN A 155 7.07 16.85 23.53
CA ASN A 155 7.18 18.16 22.86
C ASN A 155 7.09 18.05 21.34
N ILE A 156 7.71 17.03 20.74
CA ILE A 156 7.65 16.77 19.30
C ILE A 156 6.22 16.45 18.86
N MET A 157 5.50 15.61 19.62
CA MET A 157 4.10 15.26 19.33
C MET A 157 3.19 16.49 19.33
N ILE A 158 3.27 17.31 20.39
CA ILE A 158 2.47 18.54 20.49
C ILE A 158 2.79 19.49 19.34
N ARG A 159 4.08 19.70 19.04
CA ARG A 159 4.51 20.61 17.97
C ARG A 159 4.03 20.18 16.59
N LEU A 160 4.12 18.88 16.28
CA LEU A 160 3.67 18.35 14.99
C LEU A 160 2.14 18.46 14.85
N ALA A 161 1.39 18.12 15.90
CA ALA A 161 -0.07 18.27 15.92
C ALA A 161 -0.50 19.73 15.71
N GLN A 162 0.15 20.68 16.40
CA GLN A 162 -0.11 22.12 16.22
C GLN A 162 0.19 22.59 14.79
N SER A 163 1.31 22.15 14.22
CA SER A 163 1.72 22.51 12.86
C SER A 163 0.72 22.01 11.81
N GLN A 164 0.22 20.78 11.98
CA GLN A 164 -0.81 20.20 11.11
C GLN A 164 -2.14 20.95 11.23
N HIS A 165 -2.57 21.27 12.45
CA HIS A 165 -3.81 22.02 12.68
C HIS A 165 -3.79 23.41 12.01
N VAL A 166 -2.67 24.13 12.13
CA VAL A 166 -2.52 25.44 11.46
C VAL A 166 -2.53 25.29 9.94
N ALA A 167 -1.88 24.26 9.39
CA ALA A 167 -1.89 23.99 7.95
C ALA A 167 -3.30 23.68 7.43
N GLU A 168 -4.10 22.91 8.16
CA GLU A 168 -5.50 22.61 7.82
C GLU A 168 -6.35 23.89 7.79
N LEU A 169 -6.28 24.71 8.83
CA LEU A 169 -7.02 25.98 8.90
C LEU A 169 -6.65 26.92 7.74
N THR A 170 -5.37 26.97 7.39
CA THR A 170 -4.87 27.79 6.27
C THR A 170 -5.37 27.26 4.92
N THR A 171 -5.45 25.94 4.76
CA THR A 171 -5.94 25.30 3.53
C THR A 171 -7.44 25.56 3.35
N VAL A 172 -8.23 25.39 4.41
CA VAL A 172 -9.68 25.66 4.42
C VAL A 172 -9.98 27.14 4.12
N ALA A 173 -9.19 28.07 4.67
CA ALA A 173 -9.35 29.49 4.42
C ALA A 173 -9.09 29.89 2.95
N ASN A 174 -8.25 29.12 2.23
CA ASN A 174 -7.87 29.40 0.85
C ASN A 174 -8.78 28.73 -0.20
N THR A 175 -9.58 27.74 0.17
CA THR A 175 -10.58 27.10 -0.72
C THR A 175 -11.92 27.83 -0.63
N LYS A 176 -12.34 28.52 -1.70
CA LYS A 176 -13.65 29.23 -1.78
C LYS A 176 -14.89 28.32 -1.82
N THR A 177 -14.72 27.00 -1.71
CA THR A 177 -15.80 26.02 -1.67
C THR A 177 -15.42 24.91 -0.68
N PRO A 178 -16.31 24.51 0.26
CA PRO A 178 -15.98 23.43 1.19
C PRO A 178 -15.91 22.09 0.44
N PRO A 179 -14.90 21.24 0.68
CA PRO A 179 -14.92 19.88 0.16
C PRO A 179 -16.04 19.07 0.83
N ALA A 180 -16.85 18.39 0.03
CA ALA A 180 -18.03 17.61 0.45
C ALA A 180 -17.74 16.44 1.42
N ASN A 181 -16.47 16.22 1.80
CA ASN A 181 -16.03 15.06 2.57
C ASN A 181 -15.66 15.36 4.03
N LEU A 182 -15.96 16.56 4.52
CA LEU A 182 -15.94 16.84 5.96
C LEU A 182 -17.20 16.26 6.62
N LEU A 183 -17.29 14.92 6.65
CA LEU A 183 -18.05 14.26 7.70
C LEU A 183 -17.30 14.54 9.00
N VAL A 184 -17.74 15.60 9.68
CA VAL A 184 -17.43 15.84 11.08
C VAL A 184 -17.88 14.59 11.84
N TYR A 185 -16.94 13.69 12.14
CA TYR A 185 -17.16 12.66 13.15
C TYR A 185 -17.28 13.37 14.50
N LYS A 186 -18.49 13.84 14.79
CA LYS A 186 -18.89 14.37 16.08
C LYS A 186 -19.01 13.18 17.02
N TRP A 187 -17.91 12.81 17.65
CA TRP A 187 -17.93 11.87 18.77
C TRP A 187 -18.63 12.55 19.95
N THR A 188 -19.94 12.36 20.06
CA THR A 188 -20.65 12.63 21.31
C THR A 188 -20.33 11.49 22.26
N PHE A 189 -19.42 11.74 23.21
CA PHE A 189 -19.26 10.90 24.38
C PHE A 189 -20.55 10.98 25.20
N VAL A 190 -21.32 9.90 25.23
CA VAL A 190 -22.44 9.72 26.16
C VAL A 190 -21.88 8.91 27.32
N PRO A 191 -21.70 9.51 28.51
CA PRO A 191 -21.29 8.74 29.68
C PRO A 191 -22.40 7.74 30.06
N PRO A 192 -22.03 6.54 30.54
CA PRO A 192 -23.01 5.57 31.02
C PRO A 192 -23.71 6.11 32.27
N GLU A 193 -25.04 6.05 32.28
CA GLU A 193 -25.84 6.28 33.48
C GLU A 193 -25.54 5.16 34.49
N ILE A 194 -25.27 5.55 35.74
CA ILE A 194 -25.10 4.67 36.91
C ILE A 194 -26.48 4.30 37.43
#